data_AF-A0A7W0RLA4-F1
#
_entry.id   AF-A0A7W0RLA4-F1
#
_cell.length_a   1.000
_cell.length_b   1.000
_cell.length_c   1.000
_cell.angle_alpha   90.00
_cell.angle_beta   90.00
_cell.angle_gamma   90.00
#
_symmetry.space_group_name_H-M   'P 1'
#
loop_
_entity.id
_entity.type
_entity.pdbx_description
1 polymer ?
#
loop_
_entity_poly.entity_id
_entity_poly.type
_entity_poly.pdbx_seq_one_letter_code
_entity_poly.pdbx_strand_id
1 'polypeptide(L)'
;MRFLLAVFIMLGGLVAADAASWNDFRKKPDEWFKTDEAKAIAANVLAWQTEQGDWPNDNDSFAPFKPDAKTKQGTFDDGHTTHEARFLVRMFAATGREEYRDAALKAIDLVMDSQYGNGGFPQQARPTEKYPKYITFNDRTMVNLLELLRDVSTRDEFNFAGDDRRLIAGRQVDAGVRCILASQIRMGNSLQVWGAQHDERTLAPRPARAFEPASFASAESADVLVFLMSFENPSPEVIDAVDAGFAWFQRTQLRGIRVEKSDGDAIVVRDPSAPPIWARFYDLNTMRPMFAGRDGVVKSTLAEIDQERRTGYAWFGNWGEKVVKSYAKWPDRPKASSDVVPPDAK
;
A
#
# COMPACT_ATOMS: atom_id res chain seq x y z
N MET A 1 25.98 41.59 -47.08
CA MET A 1 25.60 40.19 -46.74
C MET A 1 25.90 40.00 -45.26
N ARG A 2 24.87 39.98 -44.42
CA ARG A 2 24.99 39.98 -42.94
C ARG A 2 25.28 38.55 -42.44
N PHE A 3 26.34 38.37 -41.66
CA PHE A 3 26.62 37.13 -40.93
C PHE A 3 25.67 37.03 -39.73
N LEU A 4 24.87 35.97 -39.67
CA LEU A 4 24.04 35.62 -38.52
C LEU A 4 24.82 34.67 -37.62
N LEU A 5 25.10 35.13 -36.40
CA LEU A 5 25.71 34.37 -35.32
C LEU A 5 24.61 33.50 -34.68
N ALA A 6 24.69 32.18 -34.84
CA ALA A 6 23.80 31.25 -34.16
C ALA A 6 24.31 31.01 -32.73
N VAL A 7 23.60 31.56 -31.74
CA VAL A 7 23.83 31.29 -30.32
C VAL A 7 23.17 29.95 -29.97
N PHE A 8 24.00 28.95 -29.67
CA PHE A 8 23.53 27.65 -29.17
C PHE A 8 23.26 27.79 -27.66
N ILE A 9 21.98 27.97 -27.29
CA ILE A 9 21.55 27.88 -25.90
C ILE A 9 21.36 26.40 -25.59
N MET A 10 22.33 25.78 -24.90
CA MET A 10 22.09 24.50 -24.24
C MET A 10 21.13 24.75 -23.07
N LEU A 11 19.86 24.45 -23.27
CA LEU A 11 18.94 24.20 -22.17
C LEU A 11 19.31 22.86 -21.53
N GLY A 12 20.10 22.92 -20.46
CA GLY A 12 20.28 21.78 -19.56
C GLY A 12 18.94 21.46 -18.91
N GLY A 13 18.34 20.34 -19.29
CA GLY A 13 17.18 19.80 -18.59
C GLY A 13 17.58 19.43 -17.16
N LEU A 14 16.91 20.02 -16.17
CA LEU A 14 16.90 19.45 -14.82
C LEU A 14 16.22 18.08 -14.92
N VAL A 15 17.02 17.03 -14.91
CA VAL A 15 16.55 15.70 -14.53
C VAL A 15 16.27 15.79 -13.04
N ALA A 16 15.00 15.76 -12.64
CA ALA A 16 14.65 15.54 -11.25
C ALA A 16 15.27 14.19 -10.85
N ALA A 17 16.18 14.20 -9.87
CA ALA A 17 16.67 12.96 -9.29
C ALA A 17 15.47 12.23 -8.67
N ASP A 18 15.29 10.95 -9.01
CA ASP A 18 14.26 10.13 -8.37
C ASP A 18 14.50 10.13 -6.85
N ALA A 19 13.44 10.42 -6.08
CA ALA A 19 13.49 10.38 -4.62
C ALA A 19 13.89 8.97 -4.17
N ALA A 20 14.84 8.88 -3.24
CA ALA A 20 15.38 7.60 -2.83
C ALA A 20 14.35 6.86 -1.97
N SER A 21 14.06 5.60 -2.29
CA SER A 21 13.02 4.83 -1.60
C SER A 21 13.59 3.65 -0.82
N TRP A 22 12.86 3.17 0.19
CA TRP A 22 13.19 1.89 0.84
C TRP A 22 13.33 0.73 -0.15
N ASN A 23 12.58 0.75 -1.26
CA ASN A 23 12.68 -0.28 -2.29
C ASN A 23 14.06 -0.32 -2.96
N ASP A 24 14.81 0.77 -2.93
CA ASP A 24 16.18 0.84 -3.43
C ASP A 24 17.16 0.32 -2.39
N PHE A 25 16.99 0.74 -1.13
CA PHE A 25 17.87 0.37 -0.03
C PHE A 25 17.74 -1.09 0.40
N ARG A 26 16.54 -1.66 0.39
CA ARG A 26 16.33 -3.07 0.78
C ARG A 26 17.09 -4.07 -0.09
N LYS A 27 17.43 -3.68 -1.33
CA LYS A 27 18.20 -4.51 -2.27
C LYS A 27 19.71 -4.36 -2.10
N LYS A 28 20.18 -3.38 -1.32
CA LYS A 28 21.60 -3.14 -1.10
C LYS A 28 22.19 -4.25 -0.21
N PRO A 29 23.41 -4.71 -0.49
CA PRO A 29 24.10 -5.69 0.36
C PRO A 29 24.42 -5.09 1.74
N ASP A 30 24.63 -5.93 2.76
CA ASP A 30 24.95 -5.48 4.13
C ASP A 30 26.16 -4.54 4.20
N GLU A 31 27.18 -4.77 3.37
CA GLU A 31 28.37 -3.90 3.30
C GLU A 31 28.04 -2.46 2.90
N TRP A 32 26.99 -2.23 2.10
CA TRP A 32 26.60 -0.87 1.73
C TRP A 32 26.13 -0.07 2.96
N PHE A 33 25.52 -0.71 3.97
CA PHE A 33 25.06 -0.06 5.20
C PHE A 33 26.21 0.40 6.12
N LYS A 34 27.46 0.03 5.80
CA LYS A 34 28.67 0.51 6.50
C LYS A 34 29.30 1.73 5.83
N THR A 35 28.85 2.10 4.63
CA THR A 35 29.40 3.22 3.85
C THR A 35 29.02 4.58 4.44
N ASP A 36 29.78 5.62 4.07
CA ASP A 36 29.47 6.99 4.50
C ASP A 36 28.20 7.53 3.83
N GLU A 37 27.86 7.05 2.64
CA GLU A 37 26.57 7.32 1.98
C GLU A 37 25.40 6.83 2.85
N ALA A 38 25.43 5.57 3.28
CA ALA A 38 24.38 5.00 4.14
C ALA A 38 24.30 5.72 5.49
N LYS A 39 25.44 6.11 6.09
CA LYS A 39 25.46 6.90 7.34
C LYS A 39 24.85 8.28 7.15
N ALA A 40 25.10 8.95 6.02
CA ALA A 40 24.51 10.27 5.72
C ALA A 40 22.99 10.18 5.56
N ILE A 41 22.51 9.14 4.87
CA ILE A 41 21.07 8.86 4.73
C ILE A 41 20.46 8.55 6.10
N ALA A 42 21.12 7.72 6.92
CA ALA A 42 20.64 7.39 8.26
C ALA A 42 20.56 8.63 9.17
N ALA A 43 21.49 9.59 9.04
CA ALA A 43 21.42 10.85 9.77
C ALA A 43 20.18 11.67 9.39
N ASN A 44 19.79 11.67 8.11
CA ASN A 44 18.55 12.31 7.66
C ASN A 44 17.33 11.61 8.25
N VAL A 45 17.28 10.28 8.16
CA VAL A 45 16.17 9.47 8.70
C VAL A 45 16.00 9.75 10.20
N LEU A 46 17.07 9.73 10.98
CA LEU A 46 17.02 10.07 12.41
C LEU A 46 16.53 11.50 12.67
N ALA A 47 17.00 12.48 11.89
CA ALA A 47 16.59 13.89 12.06
C ALA A 47 15.11 14.14 11.73
N TRP A 48 14.55 13.35 10.80
CA TRP A 48 13.14 13.41 10.43
C TRP A 48 12.20 12.73 11.44
N GLN A 49 12.68 11.78 12.24
CA GLN A 49 11.84 11.07 13.22
C GLN A 49 11.17 12.07 14.17
N THR A 50 9.86 11.89 14.40
CA THR A 50 9.13 12.74 15.33
C THR A 50 9.43 12.36 16.79
N GLU A 51 8.99 13.20 17.72
CA GLU A 51 9.01 12.87 19.14
C GLU A 51 8.17 11.62 19.48
N GLN A 52 7.21 11.25 18.65
CA GLN A 52 6.39 10.05 18.86
C GLN A 52 7.05 8.80 18.30
N GLY A 53 7.89 8.93 17.28
CA GLY A 53 8.63 7.81 16.67
C GLY A 53 8.24 7.49 15.23
N ASP A 54 7.29 8.21 14.65
CA ASP A 54 6.86 8.12 13.24
C ASP A 54 7.60 9.12 12.33
N TRP A 55 7.30 9.07 11.02
CA TRP A 55 7.85 9.96 9.99
C TRP A 55 6.75 10.65 9.17
N PRO A 56 6.95 11.90 8.72
CA PRO A 56 5.97 12.68 7.96
C PRO A 56 5.91 12.30 6.47
N ASN A 57 4.73 12.40 5.84
CA ASN A 57 4.53 12.12 4.40
C ASN A 57 5.12 13.21 3.48
N ASP A 58 5.02 14.47 3.88
CA ASP A 58 5.33 15.60 2.98
C ASP A 58 6.83 15.77 2.66
N ASN A 59 7.70 14.91 3.19
CA ASN A 59 9.14 14.95 2.95
C ASN A 59 9.69 13.54 2.75
N ASP A 60 10.58 13.40 1.77
CA ASP A 60 11.45 12.23 1.67
C ASP A 60 12.38 12.22 2.89
N SER A 61 12.11 11.33 3.85
CA SER A 61 12.88 11.18 5.09
C SER A 61 14.31 10.67 4.84
N PHE A 62 14.60 10.15 3.65
CA PHE A 62 15.94 9.78 3.22
C PHE A 62 16.72 10.97 2.64
N ALA A 63 16.02 12.04 2.24
CA ALA A 63 16.61 13.28 1.76
C ALA A 63 17.05 14.22 2.91
N PRO A 64 17.97 15.18 2.65
CA PRO A 64 18.47 16.10 3.67
C PRO A 64 17.37 16.79 4.49
N PHE A 65 17.53 16.78 5.81
CA PHE A 65 16.57 17.38 6.74
C PHE A 65 16.40 18.90 6.52
N LYS A 66 15.15 19.36 6.50
CA LYS A 66 14.79 20.79 6.37
C LYS A 66 14.20 21.30 7.69
N PRO A 67 14.94 22.11 8.47
CA PRO A 67 14.54 22.54 9.82
C PRO A 67 13.23 23.33 9.89
N ASP A 68 12.86 24.03 8.81
CA ASP A 68 11.68 24.90 8.77
C ASP A 68 10.36 24.17 8.47
N ALA A 69 10.34 22.83 8.54
CA ALA A 69 9.13 22.05 8.33
C ALA A 69 8.08 22.38 9.42
N LYS A 70 7.02 23.09 9.03
CA LYS A 70 6.04 23.75 9.92
C LYS A 70 5.27 22.80 10.86
N THR A 71 5.13 21.52 10.52
CA THR A 71 4.51 20.49 11.35
C THR A 71 5.02 19.10 10.96
N LYS A 72 5.55 18.35 11.92
CA LYS A 72 5.92 16.94 11.77
C LYS A 72 4.76 16.05 12.26
N GLN A 73 3.64 16.01 11.55
CA GLN A 73 2.66 14.95 11.84
C GLN A 73 3.08 13.71 11.07
N GLY A 74 3.46 12.66 11.80
CA GLY A 74 3.82 11.41 11.17
C GLY A 74 2.62 10.63 10.66
N THR A 75 2.91 9.65 9.81
CA THR A 75 1.92 8.81 9.14
C THR A 75 2.45 7.41 8.92
N PHE A 76 1.54 6.48 8.64
CA PHE A 76 1.80 5.15 8.10
C PHE A 76 1.41 5.03 6.62
N ASP A 77 0.92 6.11 6.01
CA ASP A 77 0.60 6.21 4.58
C ASP A 77 1.88 6.12 3.72
N ASP A 78 1.77 5.66 2.47
CA ASP A 78 2.89 5.54 1.52
C ASP A 78 4.12 4.75 2.03
N GLY A 79 3.93 3.92 3.05
CA GLY A 79 4.96 3.11 3.69
C GLY A 79 5.85 3.86 4.69
N HIS A 80 5.56 5.14 4.96
CA HIS A 80 6.23 5.89 6.01
C HIS A 80 6.14 5.19 7.37
N THR A 81 7.12 5.49 8.21
CA THR A 81 7.42 4.81 9.48
C THR A 81 7.89 3.37 9.31
N THR A 82 7.24 2.55 8.49
CA THR A 82 7.66 1.15 8.29
C THR A 82 8.95 1.03 7.49
N HIS A 83 9.11 1.86 6.45
CA HIS A 83 10.29 1.89 5.60
C HIS A 83 11.53 2.38 6.36
N GLU A 84 11.37 3.45 7.12
CA GLU A 84 12.40 4.08 7.93
C GLU A 84 12.82 3.17 9.09
N ALA A 85 11.85 2.55 9.79
CA ALA A 85 12.15 1.56 10.83
C ALA A 85 12.98 0.39 10.29
N ARG A 86 12.61 -0.16 9.12
CA ARG A 86 13.36 -1.26 8.48
C ARG A 86 14.76 -0.85 8.03
N PHE A 87 14.90 0.38 7.53
CA PHE A 87 16.20 0.93 7.20
C PHE A 87 17.09 1.04 8.43
N LEU A 88 16.56 1.55 9.55
CA LEU A 88 17.28 1.68 10.82
C LEU A 88 17.66 0.32 11.42
N VAL A 89 16.79 -0.69 11.31
CA VAL A 89 17.11 -2.09 11.70
C VAL A 89 18.34 -2.59 10.94
N ARG A 90 18.40 -2.36 9.61
CA ARG A 90 19.56 -2.76 8.80
C ARG A 90 20.82 -1.95 9.12
N MET A 91 20.68 -0.67 9.39
CA MET A 91 21.79 0.16 9.87
C MET A 91 22.32 -0.35 11.21
N PHE A 92 21.44 -0.70 12.15
CA PHE A 92 21.83 -1.28 13.44
C PHE A 92 22.56 -2.62 13.25
N ALA A 93 21.98 -3.54 12.47
CA ALA A 93 22.60 -4.84 12.21
C ALA A 93 24.01 -4.72 11.60
N ALA A 94 24.22 -3.76 10.69
CA ALA A 94 25.49 -3.56 10.02
C ALA A 94 26.57 -2.85 10.86
N THR A 95 26.16 -2.03 11.84
CA THR A 95 27.06 -1.08 12.53
C THR A 95 27.12 -1.22 14.05
N GLY A 96 26.11 -1.84 14.67
CA GLY A 96 25.96 -1.93 16.13
C GLY A 96 25.69 -0.59 16.82
N ARG A 97 25.37 0.49 16.09
CA ARG A 97 25.13 1.80 16.72
C ARG A 97 23.74 1.88 17.36
N GLU A 98 23.73 2.15 18.66
CA GLU A 98 22.52 2.08 19.48
C GLU A 98 21.45 3.12 19.13
N GLU A 99 21.84 4.28 18.60
CA GLU A 99 20.87 5.28 18.13
C GLU A 99 19.92 4.74 17.04
N TYR A 100 20.40 3.81 16.20
CA TYR A 100 19.57 3.18 15.17
C TYR A 100 18.61 2.15 15.79
N ARG A 101 19.10 1.39 16.77
CA ARG A 101 18.28 0.45 17.55
C ARG A 101 17.16 1.20 18.26
N ASP A 102 17.51 2.24 19.00
CA ASP A 102 16.58 2.96 19.87
C ASP A 102 15.52 3.70 19.03
N ALA A 103 15.91 4.29 17.90
CA ALA A 103 14.97 4.90 16.95
C ALA A 103 14.03 3.87 16.30
N ALA A 104 14.55 2.69 15.92
CA ALA A 104 13.73 1.61 15.38
C ALA A 104 12.75 1.05 16.41
N LEU A 105 13.19 0.83 17.65
CA LEU A 105 12.30 0.38 18.75
C LEU A 105 11.19 1.36 19.02
N LYS A 106 11.49 2.67 19.01
CA LYS A 106 10.48 3.71 19.20
C LYS A 106 9.38 3.66 18.13
N ALA A 107 9.75 3.41 16.88
CA ALA A 107 8.80 3.24 15.78
C ALA A 107 7.97 1.97 15.94
N ILE A 108 8.60 0.85 16.31
CA ILE A 108 7.93 -0.44 16.56
C ILE A 108 6.91 -0.30 17.69
N ASP A 109 7.30 0.32 18.81
CA ASP A 109 6.43 0.55 19.96
C ASP A 109 5.23 1.42 19.58
N LEU A 110 5.47 2.49 18.81
CA LEU A 110 4.39 3.34 18.31
C LEU A 110 3.42 2.57 17.40
N VAL A 111 3.92 1.70 16.53
CA VAL A 111 3.08 0.82 15.70
C VAL A 111 2.26 -0.11 16.59
N MET A 112 2.88 -0.79 17.55
CA MET A 112 2.17 -1.68 18.48
C MET A 112 1.06 -0.95 19.24
N ASP A 113 1.34 0.25 19.74
CA ASP A 113 0.38 1.07 20.49
C ASP A 113 -0.76 1.63 19.63
N SER A 114 -0.57 1.69 18.30
CA SER A 114 -1.56 2.24 17.35
C SER A 114 -2.61 1.21 16.90
N GLN A 115 -2.46 -0.08 17.24
CA GLN A 115 -3.42 -1.09 16.83
C GLN A 115 -4.73 -0.97 17.61
N TYR A 116 -5.85 -0.92 16.89
CA TYR A 116 -7.18 -0.95 17.51
C TYR A 116 -7.46 -2.30 18.18
N GLY A 117 -8.38 -2.31 19.16
CA GLY A 117 -8.77 -3.53 19.88
C GLY A 117 -9.37 -4.63 18.98
N ASN A 118 -9.85 -4.29 17.78
CA ASN A 118 -10.31 -5.25 16.77
C ASN A 118 -9.19 -5.74 15.84
N GLY A 119 -7.96 -5.25 15.98
CA GLY A 119 -6.79 -5.61 15.18
C GLY A 119 -6.50 -4.69 13.99
N GLY A 120 -7.37 -3.71 13.71
CA GLY A 120 -7.17 -2.75 12.62
C GLY A 120 -6.12 -1.67 12.92
N PHE A 121 -5.65 -0.98 11.89
CA PHE A 121 -4.70 0.12 12.01
C PHE A 121 -5.20 1.41 11.36
N PRO A 122 -5.06 2.58 12.03
CA PRO A 122 -5.29 3.88 11.41
C PRO A 122 -4.25 4.21 10.34
N GLN A 123 -4.50 5.27 9.57
CA GLN A 123 -3.49 5.86 8.70
C GLN A 123 -2.38 6.59 9.49
N GLN A 124 -2.70 7.09 10.69
CA GLN A 124 -1.78 7.86 11.54
C GLN A 124 -1.85 7.34 12.98
N ALA A 125 -0.72 7.31 13.69
CA ALA A 125 -0.66 6.81 15.07
C ALA A 125 -1.58 7.58 16.05
N ARG A 126 -1.70 8.89 15.85
CA ARG A 126 -2.65 9.76 16.56
C ARG A 126 -3.59 10.39 15.54
N PRO A 127 -4.60 9.64 15.08
CA PRO A 127 -5.42 10.09 13.97
C PRO A 127 -6.31 11.25 14.39
N THR A 128 -6.46 12.21 13.47
CA THR A 128 -7.47 13.25 13.61
C THR A 128 -8.86 12.71 13.30
N GLU A 129 -9.90 13.47 13.65
CA GLU A 129 -11.25 13.15 13.20
C GLU A 129 -11.33 13.13 11.66
N LYS A 130 -12.17 12.22 11.11
CA LYS A 130 -12.37 11.87 9.68
C LYS A 130 -11.58 10.63 9.25
N TYR A 131 -11.08 10.57 8.00
CA TYR A 131 -10.58 9.34 7.41
C TYR A 131 -9.26 8.79 7.98
N PRO A 132 -8.35 9.58 8.58
CA PRO A 132 -7.11 9.01 9.13
C PRO A 132 -7.32 7.99 10.26
N LYS A 133 -8.49 7.99 10.91
CA LYS A 133 -8.84 7.03 11.97
C LYS A 133 -9.41 5.70 11.46
N TYR A 134 -9.77 5.62 10.19
CA TYR A 134 -10.31 4.38 9.64
C TYR A 134 -9.22 3.32 9.55
N ILE A 135 -9.65 2.05 9.57
CA ILE A 135 -8.79 0.92 9.22
C ILE A 135 -8.31 1.15 7.79
N THR A 136 -7.00 1.31 7.61
CA THR A 136 -6.46 1.84 6.35
C THR A 136 -5.67 0.77 5.59
N PHE A 137 -6.24 0.29 4.48
CA PHE A 137 -5.55 -0.57 3.50
C PHE A 137 -4.90 0.24 2.37
N ASN A 138 -5.35 1.47 2.16
CA ASN A 138 -4.77 2.44 1.23
C ASN A 138 -3.25 2.47 1.32
N ASP A 139 -2.59 2.54 0.17
CA ASP A 139 -1.13 2.60 0.03
C ASP A 139 -0.38 1.54 0.86
N ARG A 140 -1.03 0.38 1.04
CA ARG A 140 -0.56 -0.78 1.82
C ARG A 140 -0.36 -0.50 3.30
N THR A 141 -0.90 0.57 3.89
CA THR A 141 -0.65 0.95 5.30
C THR A 141 -0.77 -0.23 6.26
N MET A 142 -1.97 -0.82 6.41
CA MET A 142 -2.16 -1.94 7.35
C MET A 142 -1.30 -3.17 6.99
N VAL A 143 -1.10 -3.45 5.69
CA VAL A 143 -0.27 -4.59 5.26
C VAL A 143 1.19 -4.38 5.66
N ASN A 144 1.77 -3.20 5.41
CA ASN A 144 3.16 -2.90 5.75
C ASN A 144 3.39 -2.93 7.26
N LEU A 145 2.42 -2.44 8.06
CA LEU A 145 2.48 -2.50 9.53
C LEU A 145 2.46 -3.95 10.03
N LEU A 146 1.57 -4.79 9.49
CA LEU A 146 1.50 -6.20 9.85
C LEU A 146 2.74 -6.99 9.39
N GLU A 147 3.29 -6.65 8.22
CA GLU A 147 4.58 -7.22 7.76
C GLU A 147 5.72 -6.83 8.70
N LEU A 148 5.77 -5.58 9.18
CA LEU A 148 6.76 -5.14 10.16
C LEU A 148 6.63 -5.93 11.47
N LEU A 149 5.41 -6.04 12.02
CA LEU A 149 5.17 -6.78 13.27
C LEU A 149 5.46 -8.28 13.12
N ARG A 150 5.17 -8.87 11.96
CA ARG A 150 5.56 -10.25 11.65
C ARG A 150 7.07 -10.41 11.62
N ASP A 151 7.79 -9.49 11.00
CA ASP A 151 9.25 -9.55 11.00
C ASP A 151 9.84 -9.38 12.41
N VAL A 152 9.25 -8.49 13.24
CA VAL A 152 9.61 -8.37 14.66
C VAL A 152 9.42 -9.72 15.37
N SER A 153 8.31 -10.42 15.15
CA SER A 153 8.06 -11.69 15.83
C SER A 153 8.96 -12.82 15.32
N THR A 154 9.23 -12.91 14.02
CA THR A 154 9.82 -14.12 13.42
C THR A 154 11.28 -14.01 12.97
N ARG A 155 11.83 -12.81 12.73
CA ARG A 155 13.16 -12.68 12.12
C ARG A 155 14.27 -12.38 13.12
N ASP A 156 15.42 -13.01 12.93
CA ASP A 156 16.59 -12.86 13.82
C ASP A 156 17.14 -11.44 13.88
N GLU A 157 17.02 -10.69 12.78
CA GLU A 157 17.44 -9.28 12.72
C GLU A 157 16.67 -8.38 13.72
N PHE A 158 15.53 -8.84 14.23
CA PHE A 158 14.74 -8.17 15.27
C PHE A 158 14.94 -8.76 16.68
N ASN A 159 15.90 -9.66 16.90
CA ASN A 159 16.18 -10.26 18.23
C ASN A 159 16.45 -9.20 19.31
N PHE A 160 16.96 -8.03 18.94
CA PHE A 160 17.19 -6.91 19.86
C PHE A 160 15.90 -6.31 20.47
N ALA A 161 14.72 -6.61 19.91
CA ALA A 161 13.44 -6.15 20.45
C ALA A 161 13.07 -6.84 21.78
N GLY A 162 13.66 -8.00 22.08
CA GLY A 162 13.39 -8.79 23.28
C GLY A 162 12.09 -9.58 23.18
N ASP A 163 12.01 -10.66 23.96
CA ASP A 163 10.98 -11.70 23.83
C ASP A 163 9.55 -11.17 23.99
N ASP A 164 9.33 -10.21 24.91
CA ASP A 164 8.00 -9.64 25.16
C ASP A 164 7.44 -8.92 23.92
N ARG A 165 8.25 -8.07 23.27
CA ARG A 165 7.83 -7.38 22.04
C ARG A 165 7.56 -8.36 20.92
N ARG A 166 8.41 -9.38 20.77
CA ARG A 166 8.25 -10.40 19.72
C ARG A 166 6.96 -11.21 19.90
N LEU A 167 6.64 -11.59 21.14
CA LEU A 167 5.39 -12.28 21.47
C LEU A 167 4.16 -11.40 21.22
N ILE A 168 4.21 -10.13 21.64
CA ILE A 168 3.12 -9.16 21.40
C ILE A 168 2.92 -8.96 19.89
N ALA A 169 4.00 -8.73 19.14
CA ALA A 169 3.95 -8.54 17.70
C ALA A 169 3.27 -9.71 16.99
N GLY A 170 3.59 -10.96 17.36
CA GLY A 170 2.92 -12.15 16.82
C GLY A 170 1.42 -12.15 17.06
N ARG A 171 0.98 -11.84 18.30
CA ARG A 171 -0.45 -11.75 18.64
C ARG A 171 -1.17 -10.63 17.90
N GLN A 172 -0.48 -9.52 17.66
CA GLN A 172 -1.02 -8.39 16.90
C GLN A 172 -1.15 -8.70 15.41
N VAL A 173 -0.24 -9.50 14.85
CA VAL A 173 -0.38 -10.05 13.49
C VAL A 173 -1.64 -10.90 13.38
N ASP A 174 -1.86 -11.82 14.32
CA ASP A 174 -3.06 -12.66 14.34
C ASP A 174 -4.35 -11.82 14.47
N ALA A 175 -4.33 -10.78 15.30
CA ALA A 175 -5.45 -9.85 15.45
C ALA A 175 -5.70 -9.07 14.15
N GLY A 176 -4.65 -8.63 13.47
CA GLY A 176 -4.75 -7.94 12.19
C GLY A 176 -5.33 -8.82 11.09
N VAL A 177 -4.93 -10.09 11.01
CA VAL A 177 -5.51 -11.07 10.09
C VAL A 177 -7.01 -11.25 10.38
N ARG A 178 -7.41 -11.41 11.64
CA ARG A 178 -8.84 -11.47 12.00
C ARG A 178 -9.62 -10.23 11.57
N CYS A 179 -9.03 -9.05 11.75
CA CYS A 179 -9.62 -7.78 11.31
C CYS A 179 -9.81 -7.73 9.79
N ILE A 180 -8.79 -8.15 9.03
CA ILE A 180 -8.86 -8.26 7.56
C ILE A 180 -10.02 -9.16 7.16
N LEU A 181 -10.09 -10.38 7.70
CA LEU A 181 -11.14 -11.34 7.36
C LEU A 181 -12.54 -10.80 7.71
N ALA A 182 -12.69 -10.18 8.88
CA ALA A 182 -13.95 -9.59 9.33
C ALA A 182 -14.39 -8.37 8.49
N SER A 183 -13.42 -7.67 7.89
CA SER A 183 -13.67 -6.50 7.03
C SER A 183 -13.94 -6.88 5.57
N GLN A 184 -13.81 -8.15 5.18
CA GLN A 184 -14.05 -8.56 3.80
C GLN A 184 -15.51 -8.34 3.42
N ILE A 185 -15.72 -7.59 2.34
CA ILE A 185 -17.05 -7.15 1.95
C ILE A 185 -17.85 -8.33 1.42
N ARG A 186 -19.08 -8.46 1.89
CA ARG A 186 -20.07 -9.43 1.40
C ARG A 186 -21.05 -8.76 0.45
N MET A 187 -21.34 -9.42 -0.66
CA MET A 187 -22.45 -9.08 -1.54
C MET A 187 -23.38 -10.30 -1.60
N GLY A 188 -24.51 -10.21 -0.90
CA GLY A 188 -25.34 -11.38 -0.59
C GLY A 188 -24.55 -12.40 0.27
N ASN A 189 -24.57 -13.66 -0.15
CA ASN A 189 -23.86 -14.74 0.56
C ASN A 189 -22.38 -14.86 0.14
N SER A 190 -21.94 -14.11 -0.86
CA SER A 190 -20.59 -14.25 -1.44
C SER A 190 -19.63 -13.19 -0.92
N LEU A 191 -18.50 -13.65 -0.39
CA LEU A 191 -17.35 -12.80 -0.11
C LEU A 191 -16.79 -12.20 -1.41
N GLN A 192 -16.30 -10.98 -1.32
CA GLN A 192 -15.71 -10.24 -2.43
C GLN A 192 -14.27 -9.85 -2.05
N VAL A 193 -13.98 -8.56 -2.01
CA VAL A 193 -12.68 -7.99 -1.62
C VAL A 193 -12.89 -6.88 -0.57
N TRP A 194 -11.93 -5.97 -0.42
CA TRP A 194 -11.95 -4.88 0.55
C TRP A 194 -12.09 -3.52 -0.14
N GLY A 195 -12.45 -2.50 0.63
CA GLY A 195 -12.28 -1.10 0.26
C GLY A 195 -10.89 -0.60 0.67
N ALA A 196 -10.55 0.63 0.25
CA ALA A 196 -9.28 1.24 0.62
C ALA A 196 -9.23 1.63 2.11
N GLN A 197 -10.39 1.94 2.70
CA GLN A 197 -10.55 2.21 4.13
C GLN A 197 -11.85 1.59 4.65
N HIS A 198 -11.84 1.18 5.92
CA HIS A 198 -12.98 0.61 6.63
C HIS A 198 -13.18 1.29 7.98
N ASP A 199 -14.43 1.45 8.39
CA ASP A 199 -14.78 2.03 9.68
C ASP A 199 -14.20 1.19 10.83
N GLU A 200 -13.56 1.82 11.81
CA GLU A 200 -12.83 1.14 12.88
C GLU A 200 -13.74 0.41 13.88
N ARG A 201 -15.06 0.60 13.77
CA ARG A 201 -16.06 -0.02 14.66
C ARG A 201 -16.95 -1.00 13.92
N THR A 202 -17.49 -0.57 12.78
CA THR A 202 -18.47 -1.33 12.00
C THR A 202 -17.84 -2.19 10.91
N LEU A 203 -16.57 -1.96 10.58
CA LEU A 203 -15.83 -2.63 9.50
C LEU A 203 -16.42 -2.40 8.10
N ALA A 204 -17.40 -1.51 7.95
CA ALA A 204 -17.96 -1.16 6.65
C ALA A 204 -16.97 -0.31 5.83
N PRO A 205 -16.94 -0.43 4.50
CA PRO A 205 -16.13 0.46 3.65
C PRO A 205 -16.49 1.93 3.87
N ARG A 206 -15.49 2.80 3.89
CA ARG A 206 -15.66 4.25 4.10
C ARG A 206 -15.01 5.05 3.00
N PRO A 207 -15.52 6.25 2.67
CA PRO A 207 -14.83 7.17 1.78
C PRO A 207 -13.63 7.82 2.50
N ALA A 208 -12.65 8.27 1.73
CA ALA A 208 -11.54 9.08 2.21
C ALA A 208 -11.57 10.50 1.62
N ARG A 209 -10.71 10.80 0.65
CA ARG A 209 -10.73 12.08 -0.09
C ARG A 209 -11.99 12.14 -0.96
N ALA A 210 -12.35 13.34 -1.44
CA ALA A 210 -13.57 13.53 -2.25
C ALA A 210 -13.65 12.59 -3.46
N PHE A 211 -12.52 12.31 -4.09
CA PHE A 211 -12.39 11.40 -5.24
C PHE A 211 -12.21 9.91 -4.85
N GLU A 212 -12.37 9.56 -3.57
CA GLU A 212 -12.22 8.20 -3.04
C GLU A 212 -13.49 7.78 -2.29
N PRO A 213 -14.58 7.50 -3.03
CA PRO A 213 -15.83 7.05 -2.43
C PRO A 213 -15.70 5.65 -1.82
N ALA A 214 -16.58 5.33 -0.87
CA ALA A 214 -16.70 3.97 -0.35
C ALA A 214 -16.99 2.98 -1.49
N SER A 215 -16.11 2.01 -1.68
CA SER A 215 -16.04 1.17 -2.87
C SER A 215 -15.28 -0.12 -2.60
N PHE A 216 -15.36 -1.08 -3.52
CA PHE A 216 -14.32 -2.11 -3.62
C PHE A 216 -13.07 -1.48 -4.22
N ALA A 217 -11.90 -1.73 -3.64
CA ALA A 217 -10.65 -1.10 -4.03
C ALA A 217 -9.64 -2.17 -4.50
N SER A 218 -9.34 -2.18 -5.80
CA SER A 218 -8.62 -3.29 -6.44
C SER A 218 -7.12 -3.27 -6.18
N ALA A 219 -6.48 -2.11 -6.01
CA ALA A 219 -5.05 -2.07 -5.75
C ALA A 219 -4.73 -2.62 -4.36
N GLU A 220 -5.47 -2.13 -3.39
CA GLU A 220 -5.39 -2.38 -1.95
C GLU A 220 -5.79 -3.83 -1.65
N SER A 221 -6.88 -4.30 -2.26
CA SER A 221 -7.29 -5.70 -2.15
C SER A 221 -6.27 -6.67 -2.73
N ALA A 222 -5.59 -6.31 -3.82
CA ALA A 222 -4.53 -7.15 -4.36
C ALA A 222 -3.36 -7.29 -3.38
N ASP A 223 -3.03 -6.24 -2.63
CA ASP A 223 -2.00 -6.30 -1.58
C ASP A 223 -2.44 -7.12 -0.37
N VAL A 224 -3.69 -6.98 0.07
CA VAL A 224 -4.26 -7.83 1.14
C VAL A 224 -4.23 -9.30 0.75
N LEU A 225 -4.63 -9.66 -0.48
CA LEU A 225 -4.59 -11.05 -0.94
C LEU A 225 -3.18 -11.61 -0.99
N VAL A 226 -2.22 -10.85 -1.49
CA VAL A 226 -0.80 -11.28 -1.53
C VAL A 226 -0.25 -11.46 -0.11
N PHE A 227 -0.62 -10.59 0.82
CA PHE A 227 -0.27 -10.74 2.23
C PHE A 227 -0.87 -12.02 2.84
N LEU A 228 -2.16 -12.29 2.64
CA LEU A 228 -2.82 -13.49 3.14
C LEU A 228 -2.22 -14.78 2.55
N MET A 229 -1.87 -14.79 1.27
CA MET A 229 -1.19 -15.91 0.63
C MET A 229 0.27 -16.12 1.07
N SER A 230 0.84 -15.20 1.85
CA SER A 230 2.22 -15.31 2.33
C SER A 230 2.38 -16.12 3.62
N PHE A 231 1.28 -16.49 4.29
CA PHE A 231 1.33 -17.31 5.50
C PHE A 231 1.53 -18.79 5.15
N GLU A 232 2.45 -19.43 5.86
CA GLU A 232 2.61 -20.89 5.83
C GLU A 232 1.48 -21.51 6.65
N ASN A 233 0.71 -22.44 6.07
CA ASN A 233 -0.46 -23.08 6.71
C ASN A 233 -1.60 -22.09 7.07
N PRO A 234 -2.20 -21.43 6.06
CA PRO A 234 -3.35 -20.54 6.27
C PRO A 234 -4.53 -21.29 6.89
N SER A 235 -5.34 -20.59 7.71
CA SER A 235 -6.59 -21.17 8.23
C SER A 235 -7.63 -21.34 7.12
N PRO A 236 -8.65 -22.21 7.31
CA PRO A 236 -9.74 -22.33 6.34
C PRO A 236 -10.41 -21.00 6.00
N GLU A 237 -10.56 -20.10 6.97
CA GLU A 237 -11.14 -18.76 6.75
C GLU A 237 -10.25 -17.88 5.87
N VAL A 238 -8.92 -18.00 6.00
CA VAL A 238 -7.96 -17.33 5.10
C VAL A 238 -8.06 -17.90 3.69
N ILE A 239 -8.19 -19.22 3.56
CA ILE A 239 -8.37 -19.88 2.26
C ILE A 239 -9.64 -19.40 1.57
N ASP A 240 -10.78 -19.42 2.25
CA ASP A 240 -12.06 -18.96 1.72
C ASP A 240 -12.01 -17.48 1.31
N ALA A 241 -11.36 -16.64 2.12
CA ALA A 241 -11.19 -15.22 1.83
C ALA A 241 -10.34 -14.99 0.57
N VAL A 242 -9.24 -15.72 0.43
CA VAL A 242 -8.33 -15.62 -0.71
C VAL A 242 -9.01 -16.11 -1.99
N ASP A 243 -9.70 -17.24 -1.94
CA ASP A 243 -10.43 -17.80 -3.09
C ASP A 243 -11.52 -16.87 -3.58
N ALA A 244 -12.31 -16.31 -2.66
CA ALA A 244 -13.34 -15.34 -2.99
C ALA A 244 -12.77 -14.07 -3.64
N GLY A 245 -11.67 -13.55 -3.09
CA GLY A 245 -10.98 -12.40 -3.64
C GLY A 245 -10.37 -12.67 -5.02
N PHE A 246 -9.71 -13.82 -5.21
CA PHE A 246 -9.20 -14.24 -6.52
C PHE A 246 -10.33 -14.34 -7.55
N ALA A 247 -11.46 -14.97 -7.18
CA ALA A 247 -12.63 -15.07 -8.04
C ALA A 247 -13.21 -13.69 -8.38
N TRP A 248 -13.19 -12.73 -7.45
CA TRP A 248 -13.56 -11.34 -7.72
C TRP A 248 -12.66 -10.71 -8.79
N PHE A 249 -11.33 -10.83 -8.68
CA PHE A 249 -10.40 -10.31 -9.70
C PHE A 249 -10.61 -10.94 -11.08
N GLN A 250 -10.98 -12.23 -11.14
CA GLN A 250 -11.33 -12.89 -12.40
C GLN A 250 -12.61 -12.32 -13.02
N ARG A 251 -13.62 -11.96 -12.21
CA ARG A 251 -14.89 -11.42 -12.70
C ARG A 251 -14.82 -9.94 -13.08
N THR A 252 -14.00 -9.15 -12.39
CA THR A 252 -13.95 -7.69 -12.58
C THR A 252 -12.89 -7.21 -13.56
N GLN A 253 -12.07 -8.12 -14.10
CA GLN A 253 -11.07 -7.77 -15.10
C GLN A 253 -11.71 -7.12 -16.33
N LEU A 254 -11.16 -5.99 -16.75
CA LEU A 254 -11.56 -5.27 -17.95
C LEU A 254 -10.64 -5.70 -19.09
N ARG A 255 -11.22 -6.05 -20.23
CA ARG A 255 -10.51 -6.53 -21.42
C ARG A 255 -10.85 -5.67 -22.62
N GLY A 256 -9.95 -5.67 -23.60
CA GLY A 256 -10.19 -4.95 -24.85
C GLY A 256 -10.03 -3.44 -24.73
N ILE A 257 -9.42 -2.95 -23.65
CA ILE A 257 -9.15 -1.54 -23.40
C ILE A 257 -7.74 -1.34 -22.86
N ARG A 258 -7.17 -0.17 -23.09
CA ARG A 258 -5.98 0.33 -22.38
C ARG A 258 -6.13 1.82 -22.05
N VAL A 259 -5.34 2.29 -21.10
CA VAL A 259 -5.25 3.72 -20.79
C VAL A 259 -4.04 4.30 -21.49
N GLU A 260 -4.24 5.38 -22.24
CA GLU A 260 -3.17 6.13 -22.91
C GLU A 260 -2.99 7.49 -22.28
N LYS A 261 -1.74 7.93 -22.17
CA LYS A 261 -1.43 9.33 -21.90
C LYS A 261 -1.12 10.02 -23.23
N SER A 262 -1.94 11.00 -23.61
CA SER A 262 -1.75 11.82 -24.82
C SER A 262 -2.09 13.27 -24.50
N ASP A 263 -1.31 14.20 -25.04
CA ASP A 263 -1.55 15.65 -24.94
C ASP A 263 -1.80 16.18 -23.51
N GLY A 264 -1.10 15.58 -22.54
CA GLY A 264 -1.27 15.93 -21.12
C GLY A 264 -2.60 15.47 -20.52
N ASP A 265 -3.26 14.48 -21.11
CA ASP A 265 -4.47 13.83 -20.61
C ASP A 265 -4.29 12.31 -20.48
N ALA A 266 -5.20 11.64 -19.78
CA ALA A 266 -5.31 10.19 -19.72
C ALA A 266 -6.69 9.75 -20.26
N ILE A 267 -6.70 8.95 -21.32
CA ILE A 267 -7.91 8.49 -22.00
C ILE A 267 -7.99 6.97 -22.06
N VAL A 268 -9.21 6.43 -22.07
CA VAL A 268 -9.45 5.00 -22.29
C VAL A 268 -9.67 4.78 -23.79
N VAL A 269 -8.89 3.89 -24.39
CA VAL A 269 -9.02 3.50 -25.79
C VAL A 269 -9.39 2.03 -25.91
N ARG A 270 -10.03 1.67 -27.03
CA ARG A 270 -10.29 0.27 -27.38
C ARG A 270 -9.04 -0.37 -27.95
N ASP A 271 -8.63 -1.48 -27.37
CA ASP A 271 -7.53 -2.31 -27.83
C ASP A 271 -7.83 -3.78 -27.52
N PRO A 272 -8.38 -4.55 -28.48
CA PRO A 272 -8.72 -5.96 -28.29
C PRO A 272 -7.55 -6.85 -27.89
N SER A 273 -6.31 -6.42 -28.12
CA SER A 273 -5.09 -7.16 -27.80
C SER A 273 -4.49 -6.79 -26.44
N ALA A 274 -4.99 -5.73 -25.80
CA ALA A 274 -4.48 -5.28 -24.52
C ALA A 274 -4.65 -6.36 -23.43
N PRO A 275 -3.66 -6.50 -22.53
CA PRO A 275 -3.79 -7.38 -21.38
C PRO A 275 -4.92 -6.90 -20.46
N PRO A 276 -5.46 -7.78 -19.59
CA PRO A 276 -6.46 -7.38 -18.63
C PRO A 276 -6.00 -6.23 -17.73
N ILE A 277 -6.90 -5.29 -17.47
CA ILE A 277 -6.69 -4.15 -16.58
C ILE A 277 -7.85 -4.07 -15.58
N TRP A 278 -7.65 -3.44 -14.43
CA TRP A 278 -8.69 -3.23 -13.42
C TRP A 278 -8.83 -1.73 -13.15
N ALA A 279 -10.07 -1.27 -12.98
CA ALA A 279 -10.31 0.05 -12.39
C ALA A 279 -9.89 0.06 -10.91
N ARG A 280 -9.48 1.21 -10.38
CA ARG A 280 -9.09 1.32 -8.97
C ARG A 280 -10.27 1.04 -8.05
N PHE A 281 -11.42 1.63 -8.37
CA PHE A 281 -12.64 1.53 -7.57
C PHE A 281 -13.78 0.88 -8.33
N TYR A 282 -14.56 0.05 -7.65
CA TYR A 282 -15.80 -0.52 -8.15
C TYR A 282 -16.95 -0.26 -7.16
N ASP A 283 -18.12 0.04 -7.71
CA ASP A 283 -19.32 0.31 -6.93
C ASP A 283 -19.77 -0.91 -6.10
N LEU A 284 -20.15 -0.67 -4.84
CA LEU A 284 -20.47 -1.71 -3.85
C LEU A 284 -21.71 -2.53 -4.21
N ASN A 285 -22.59 -2.01 -5.06
CA ASN A 285 -23.87 -2.65 -5.41
C ASN A 285 -23.81 -3.36 -6.76
N THR A 286 -23.06 -2.79 -7.71
CA THR A 286 -23.08 -3.20 -9.12
C THR A 286 -21.79 -3.86 -9.58
N MET A 287 -20.70 -3.78 -8.80
CA MET A 287 -19.35 -4.22 -9.19
C MET A 287 -18.88 -3.62 -10.53
N ARG A 288 -19.37 -2.42 -10.89
CA ARG A 288 -18.92 -1.68 -12.07
C ARG A 288 -17.83 -0.67 -11.70
N PRO A 289 -16.87 -0.40 -12.60
CA PRO A 289 -15.91 0.68 -12.42
C PRO A 289 -16.58 2.00 -12.06
N MET A 290 -15.97 2.75 -11.14
CA MET A 290 -16.44 4.07 -10.73
C MET A 290 -15.28 5.07 -10.66
N PHE A 291 -15.58 6.33 -10.95
CA PHE A 291 -14.63 7.44 -11.02
C PHE A 291 -15.18 8.64 -10.24
N ALA A 292 -14.34 9.51 -9.71
CA ALA A 292 -14.80 10.71 -9.03
C ALA A 292 -13.80 11.87 -9.18
N GLY A 293 -14.33 13.08 -9.33
CA GLY A 293 -13.56 14.31 -9.36
C GLY A 293 -13.35 14.90 -7.97
N ARG A 294 -12.84 16.13 -7.92
CA ARG A 294 -12.74 16.89 -6.65
C ARG A 294 -14.11 17.34 -6.13
N ASP A 295 -15.13 17.31 -6.99
CA ASP A 295 -16.54 17.55 -6.64
C ASP A 295 -17.17 16.41 -5.82
N GLY A 296 -16.51 15.25 -5.75
CA GLY A 296 -16.98 14.06 -5.05
C GLY A 296 -18.17 13.36 -5.70
N VAL A 297 -18.53 13.73 -6.93
CA VAL A 297 -19.64 13.10 -7.66
C VAL A 297 -19.13 11.86 -8.38
N VAL A 298 -19.73 10.72 -8.08
CA VAL A 298 -19.42 9.45 -8.75
C VAL A 298 -19.84 9.50 -10.22
N LYS A 299 -18.94 9.12 -11.11
CA LYS A 299 -19.09 9.02 -12.56
C LYS A 299 -18.84 7.59 -13.03
N SER A 300 -19.38 7.25 -14.20
CA SER A 300 -19.31 5.89 -14.76
C SER A 300 -18.10 5.67 -15.66
N THR A 301 -17.49 6.74 -16.17
CA THR A 301 -16.34 6.69 -17.07
C THR A 301 -15.26 7.68 -16.68
N LEU A 302 -14.01 7.36 -17.05
CA LEU A 302 -12.87 8.25 -16.81
C LEU A 302 -13.05 9.61 -17.50
N ALA A 303 -13.68 9.66 -18.68
CA ALA A 303 -13.84 10.90 -19.45
C ALA A 303 -14.74 11.95 -18.75
N GLU A 304 -15.56 11.53 -17.79
CA GLU A 304 -16.52 12.40 -17.08
C GLU A 304 -15.92 13.16 -15.88
N ILE A 305 -14.71 12.81 -15.43
CA ILE A 305 -14.03 13.52 -14.32
C ILE A 305 -13.02 14.54 -14.87
N ASP A 306 -12.59 15.49 -14.04
CA ASP A 306 -11.65 16.54 -14.43
C ASP A 306 -10.30 15.99 -14.95
N GLN A 307 -9.72 16.65 -15.96
CA GLN A 307 -8.43 16.27 -16.56
C GLN A 307 -7.30 16.13 -15.51
N GLU A 308 -7.25 17.03 -14.53
CA GLU A 308 -6.27 16.98 -13.43
C GLU A 308 -6.39 15.71 -12.58
N ARG A 309 -7.60 15.15 -12.44
CA ARG A 309 -7.81 13.86 -11.77
C ARG A 309 -7.58 12.68 -12.67
N ARG A 310 -7.89 12.75 -13.97
CA ARG A 310 -7.55 11.68 -14.93
C ARG A 310 -6.05 11.43 -15.00
N THR A 311 -5.27 12.50 -14.94
CA THR A 311 -3.81 12.46 -15.16
C THR A 311 -2.99 12.27 -13.90
N GLY A 312 -3.42 12.88 -12.78
CA GLY A 312 -2.70 12.90 -11.52
C GLY A 312 -3.01 11.72 -10.59
N TYR A 313 -3.88 10.79 -10.99
CA TYR A 313 -4.27 9.66 -10.15
C TYR A 313 -4.44 8.39 -10.98
N ALA A 314 -3.97 7.26 -10.45
CA ALA A 314 -4.05 5.98 -11.13
C ALA A 314 -5.46 5.37 -10.99
N TRP A 315 -6.33 5.64 -11.96
CA TRP A 315 -7.70 5.09 -12.01
C TRP A 315 -7.78 3.68 -12.57
N PHE A 316 -6.74 3.23 -13.26
CA PHE A 316 -6.62 1.87 -13.78
C PHE A 316 -5.22 1.34 -13.52
N GLY A 317 -5.12 0.02 -13.37
CA GLY A 317 -3.84 -0.64 -13.13
C GLY A 317 -3.91 -2.14 -13.36
N ASN A 318 -2.75 -2.77 -13.38
CA ASN A 318 -2.59 -4.20 -13.59
C ASN A 318 -2.53 -4.99 -12.26
N TRP A 319 -3.13 -4.44 -11.19
CA TRP A 319 -3.02 -5.00 -9.83
C TRP A 319 -3.50 -6.45 -9.72
N GLY A 320 -4.45 -6.89 -10.55
CA GLY A 320 -4.89 -8.28 -10.59
C GLY A 320 -3.81 -9.26 -11.07
N GLU A 321 -2.80 -8.81 -11.82
CA GLU A 321 -1.73 -9.69 -12.29
C GLU A 321 -0.93 -10.29 -11.14
N LYS A 322 -0.59 -9.50 -10.10
CA LYS A 322 0.15 -10.01 -8.93
C LYS A 322 -0.70 -11.02 -8.16
N VAL A 323 -2.02 -10.81 -8.07
CA VAL A 323 -2.94 -11.77 -7.44
C VAL A 323 -2.93 -13.08 -8.20
N VAL A 324 -3.08 -13.04 -9.53
CA VAL A 324 -3.07 -14.25 -10.37
C VAL A 324 -1.74 -15.00 -10.25
N LYS A 325 -0.61 -14.28 -10.31
CA LYS A 325 0.73 -14.87 -10.21
C LYS A 325 0.96 -15.50 -8.84
N SER A 326 0.55 -14.85 -7.75
CA SER A 326 0.70 -15.37 -6.39
C SER A 326 -0.21 -16.57 -6.15
N TYR A 327 -1.49 -16.47 -6.54
CA TYR A 327 -2.47 -17.55 -6.38
C TYR A 327 -2.05 -18.82 -7.12
N ALA A 328 -1.52 -18.69 -8.34
CA ALA A 328 -1.04 -19.84 -9.12
C ALA A 328 0.12 -20.61 -8.43
N LYS A 329 0.93 -19.90 -7.63
CA LYS A 329 2.08 -20.46 -6.90
C LYS A 329 1.73 -20.88 -5.47
N TRP A 330 0.53 -20.56 -4.99
CA TRP A 330 0.14 -20.80 -3.61
C TRP A 330 -0.14 -22.30 -3.39
N PRO A 331 0.63 -22.99 -2.52
CA PRO A 331 0.56 -24.44 -2.36
C PRO A 331 -0.72 -24.88 -1.64
N ASP A 332 -1.25 -24.03 -0.76
CA ASP A 332 -2.39 -24.32 0.12
C ASP A 332 -3.76 -24.05 -0.55
N ARG A 333 -3.77 -24.01 -1.88
CA ARG A 333 -5.02 -23.90 -2.64
C ARG A 333 -5.90 -25.14 -2.39
N PRO A 334 -7.22 -24.98 -2.24
CA PRO A 334 -8.11 -26.12 -2.36
C PRO A 334 -8.01 -26.66 -3.79
N LYS A 335 -7.93 -27.99 -3.94
CA LYS A 335 -8.05 -28.62 -5.25
C LYS A 335 -9.46 -28.30 -5.75
N ALA A 336 -9.57 -27.52 -6.83
CA ALA A 336 -10.86 -27.19 -7.42
C ALA A 336 -11.70 -28.47 -7.61
N SER A 337 -12.85 -28.53 -6.95
CA SER A 337 -13.90 -29.48 -7.28
C SER A 337 -14.31 -29.23 -8.74
N SER A 338 -14.27 -30.27 -9.55
CA SER A 338 -14.58 -30.24 -10.99
C SER A 338 -16.05 -29.95 -11.31
N ASP A 339 -16.88 -29.63 -10.32
CA ASP A 339 -18.33 -29.60 -10.50
C ASP A 339 -18.87 -28.17 -10.33
N VAL A 340 -18.72 -27.36 -11.38
CA VAL A 340 -19.65 -26.26 -11.66
C VAL A 340 -20.10 -26.40 -13.10
N VAL A 341 -21.17 -27.18 -13.27
CA VAL A 341 -21.97 -27.22 -14.49
C VAL A 341 -22.70 -25.86 -14.58
N PRO A 342 -22.58 -25.09 -15.67
CA PRO A 342 -23.35 -23.87 -15.85
C PRO A 342 -24.85 -24.20 -15.86
N PRO A 343 -25.70 -23.44 -15.16
CA PRO A 343 -27.14 -23.62 -15.26
C PRO A 343 -27.60 -23.20 -16.66
N ASP A 344 -28.22 -24.17 -17.33
CA ASP A 344 -29.20 -24.06 -18.40
C ASP A 344 -28.74 -23.48 -19.75
N ALA A 345 -28.35 -24.41 -20.63
CA ALA A 345 -28.79 -24.39 -22.01
C ALA A 345 -30.09 -25.19 -22.11
N LYS A 346 -31.25 -24.51 -22.05
CA LYS A 346 -32.50 -24.84 -22.76
C LYS A 346 -33.35 -23.60 -22.92
#